data_AF-A0A2D6R8A2-F1
#
_entry.id   AF-A0A2D6R8A2-F1
#
_cell.length_a   1.000
_cell.length_b   1.000
_cell.length_c   1.000
_cell.angle_alpha   90.00
_cell.angle_beta   90.00
_cell.angle_gamma   90.00
#
_symmetry.space_group_name_H-M   'P 1'
#
loop_
_entity.id
_entity.type
_entity.pdbx_description
1 polymer ?
#
loop_
_entity_poly.entity_id
_entity_poly.type
_entity_poly.pdbx_seq_one_letter_code
_entity_poly.pdbx_strand_id
1 'polypeptide(L)'
;MGLGDIVTSLAERVDIDRRGFFSTLAAGLVYGCTKKPEPQEHQIDPLALKIYASIEGNKSIRSDTITSGDVLNIQLVLDGLTQYKGNDLTVEYFMRNRDHVDEDGKLIELGSRSDFHVDQKGTAKLEGIFEFSPDLTESYERGSPAINPFNNHDYDSNKFDFLVRVKNRKGELVTQKWWGQTSENSTPLELRFADDDAPATPRSRVSSERKKVFIYEQRLGGSREAEAFSTVDFFQPHLYDMKGVVRSKGRGRKKKSWREVTLKSLAGRKYRRNIKQKAREHGFKVTPMLSSFYARDIKEMLANPRTYSKRIADKIKADGWDGVAIDFESTRLKHAESAKLTAFMRQLRRHLPENQYTISIAVSPRWQGSDRNGFSHHGFYNLRALAPHVNYVQVMAYDFHNKRRGFGPLLPQNKIEPIVNYAKRHVGSDKTVFLLPMYGYVWNRKTRRGLGSVSARTSEKQAARRDVQKRYDRGELRIETPDRVGYHQDERVWQNRLNLIEKLGINNIGGWRGSHATRKIYDTIANWKRR
;
A
#
# COMPACT_ATOMS: atom_id res chain seq x y z
N MET A 1 -31.84 -6.70 -66.08
CA MET A 1 -30.63 -6.33 -66.86
C MET A 1 -29.43 -6.52 -65.97
N GLY A 2 -28.45 -7.30 -66.42
CA GLY A 2 -27.24 -7.57 -65.63
C GLY A 2 -26.23 -6.44 -65.77
N LEU A 3 -25.31 -6.30 -64.81
CA LEU A 3 -24.28 -5.24 -64.79
C LEU A 3 -23.45 -5.16 -66.10
N GLY A 4 -23.33 -6.25 -66.85
CA GLY A 4 -22.64 -6.29 -68.14
C GLY A 4 -23.33 -5.48 -69.25
N ASP A 5 -24.66 -5.35 -69.20
CA ASP A 5 -25.43 -4.66 -70.25
C ASP A 5 -25.29 -3.13 -70.14
N ILE A 6 -25.07 -2.63 -68.92
CA ILE A 6 -24.92 -1.20 -68.62
C ILE A 6 -23.55 -0.67 -69.07
N VAL A 7 -22.50 -1.49 -68.96
CA VAL A 7 -21.12 -1.09 -69.30
C VAL A 7 -20.93 -1.02 -70.81
N THR A 8 -21.56 -1.90 -71.58
CA THR A 8 -21.47 -1.91 -73.05
C THR A 8 -22.18 -0.71 -73.67
N SER A 9 -23.33 -0.30 -73.11
CA SER A 9 -24.08 0.88 -73.58
C SER A 9 -23.38 2.23 -73.35
N LEU A 10 -22.47 2.31 -72.37
CA LEU A 10 -21.77 3.56 -72.03
C LEU A 10 -20.48 3.74 -72.84
N ALA A 11 -19.80 2.65 -73.21
CA ALA A 11 -18.57 2.70 -73.97
C ALA A 11 -18.78 3.04 -75.46
N GLU A 12 -19.94 2.71 -76.04
CA GLU A 12 -20.25 3.04 -77.45
C GLU A 12 -20.66 4.51 -77.66
N ARG A 13 -21.01 5.24 -76.59
CA ARG A 13 -21.44 6.65 -76.69
C ARG A 13 -20.31 7.67 -76.57
N VAL A 14 -19.11 7.24 -76.18
CA VAL A 14 -17.99 8.14 -75.91
C VAL A 14 -16.74 7.53 -76.54
N ASP A 15 -16.47 7.89 -77.78
CA ASP A 15 -15.40 7.38 -78.64
C ASP A 15 -14.00 7.67 -78.02
N ILE A 16 -13.54 6.79 -77.12
CA ILE A 16 -12.29 6.97 -76.36
C ILE A 16 -11.45 5.68 -76.38
N ASP A 17 -10.16 5.85 -76.71
CA ASP A 17 -9.15 4.79 -76.86
C ASP A 17 -9.01 3.91 -75.59
N ARG A 18 -9.19 2.60 -75.81
CA ARG A 18 -9.28 1.55 -74.78
C ARG A 18 -8.01 1.36 -73.95
N ARG A 19 -6.87 1.95 -74.30
CA ARG A 19 -5.61 1.74 -73.55
C ARG A 19 -5.32 2.77 -72.45
N GLY A 20 -5.90 3.97 -72.53
CA GLY A 20 -5.74 5.01 -71.50
C GLY A 20 -6.71 4.89 -70.31
N PHE A 21 -7.84 4.21 -70.49
CA PHE A 21 -8.87 4.10 -69.45
C PHE A 21 -8.50 3.07 -68.37
N PHE A 22 -7.76 2.02 -68.75
CA PHE A 22 -7.34 0.97 -67.80
C PHE A 22 -6.23 1.42 -66.82
N SER A 23 -5.36 2.35 -67.22
CA SER A 23 -4.29 2.84 -66.31
C SER A 23 -4.80 3.84 -65.28
N THR A 24 -5.80 4.65 -65.64
CA THR A 24 -6.40 5.64 -64.71
C THR A 24 -7.37 4.97 -63.72
N LEU A 25 -8.07 3.90 -64.12
CA LEU A 25 -8.84 3.08 -63.18
C LEU A 25 -7.94 2.29 -62.22
N ALA A 26 -6.79 1.77 -62.68
CA ALA A 26 -5.90 0.99 -61.81
C ALA A 26 -5.20 1.84 -60.73
N ALA A 27 -4.89 3.10 -61.00
CA ALA A 27 -4.37 4.03 -59.99
C ALA A 27 -5.47 4.61 -59.07
N GLY A 28 -6.71 4.75 -59.57
CA GLY A 28 -7.88 5.14 -58.78
C GLY A 28 -8.49 4.02 -57.92
N LEU A 29 -8.30 2.74 -58.29
CA LEU A 29 -8.75 1.57 -57.53
C LEU A 29 -7.78 1.11 -56.43
N VAL A 30 -6.57 1.71 -56.35
CA VAL A 30 -5.60 1.44 -55.27
C VAL A 30 -5.57 2.56 -54.20
N TYR A 31 -6.25 3.70 -54.43
CA TYR A 31 -6.32 4.81 -53.46
C TYR A 31 -7.71 5.47 -53.36
N GLY A 32 -8.78 4.69 -53.57
CA GLY A 32 -10.16 5.16 -53.48
C GLY A 32 -11.03 4.23 -52.64
N CYS A 33 -11.26 4.61 -51.38
CA CYS A 33 -12.27 4.05 -50.48
C CYS A 33 -12.15 2.55 -50.22
N THR A 34 -11.13 2.17 -49.45
CA THR A 34 -11.47 1.30 -48.32
C THR A 34 -12.53 2.05 -47.53
N LYS A 35 -13.81 1.69 -47.70
CA LYS A 35 -14.61 1.54 -46.50
C LYS A 35 -13.80 0.55 -45.67
N LYS A 36 -12.91 1.08 -44.79
CA LYS A 36 -12.82 0.54 -43.44
C LYS A 36 -14.27 0.21 -43.12
N PRO A 37 -14.59 -0.99 -42.60
CA PRO A 37 -15.90 -1.14 -42.02
C PRO A 37 -16.07 0.15 -41.21
N GLU A 38 -17.12 0.93 -41.50
CA GLU A 38 -17.62 1.84 -40.48
C GLU A 38 -17.48 1.01 -39.21
N PRO A 39 -16.94 1.54 -38.11
CA PRO A 39 -17.30 0.89 -36.87
C PRO A 39 -18.82 0.83 -36.99
N GLN A 40 -19.36 -0.36 -37.26
CA GLN A 40 -20.60 -0.75 -36.66
C GLN A 40 -20.29 -0.29 -35.26
N GLU A 41 -20.96 0.77 -34.84
CA GLU A 41 -21.29 0.88 -33.46
C GLU A 41 -21.83 -0.51 -33.19
N HIS A 42 -20.96 -1.40 -32.71
CA HIS A 42 -21.34 -2.48 -31.87
C HIS A 42 -21.88 -1.69 -30.69
N GLN A 43 -23.13 -1.25 -30.86
CA GLN A 43 -23.99 -0.70 -29.85
C GLN A 43 -24.00 -1.85 -28.88
N ILE A 44 -23.08 -1.76 -27.92
CA ILE A 44 -23.10 -2.62 -26.76
C ILE A 44 -24.47 -2.35 -26.21
N ASP A 45 -25.30 -3.37 -26.19
CA ASP A 45 -26.61 -3.29 -25.58
C ASP A 45 -26.42 -2.60 -24.21
N PRO A 46 -26.97 -1.39 -24.01
CA PRO A 46 -26.81 -0.65 -22.76
C PRO A 46 -27.27 -1.48 -21.54
N LEU A 47 -28.06 -2.54 -21.77
CA LEU A 47 -28.54 -3.50 -20.77
C LEU A 47 -27.54 -4.61 -20.41
N ALA A 48 -26.43 -4.77 -21.12
CA ALA A 48 -25.40 -5.78 -20.78
C ALA A 48 -24.59 -5.42 -19.53
N LEU A 49 -24.67 -4.18 -19.06
CA LEU A 49 -23.90 -3.66 -17.94
C LEU A 49 -24.65 -3.84 -16.60
N LYS A 50 -24.32 -4.91 -15.86
CA LYS A 50 -24.80 -5.11 -14.48
C LYS A 50 -23.82 -4.54 -13.46
N ILE A 51 -24.03 -3.28 -13.10
CA ILE A 51 -23.25 -2.61 -12.06
C ILE A 51 -23.96 -2.74 -10.71
N TYR A 52 -23.22 -3.16 -9.69
CA TYR A 52 -23.66 -3.19 -8.29
C TYR A 52 -23.00 -2.03 -7.53
N ALA A 53 -23.67 -1.47 -6.53
CA ALA A 53 -23.11 -0.46 -5.64
C ALA A 53 -23.61 -0.73 -4.22
N SER A 54 -22.73 -0.67 -3.21
CA SER A 54 -23.07 -1.06 -1.84
C SER A 54 -22.40 -0.13 -0.83
N ILE A 55 -23.19 0.59 -0.04
CA ILE A 55 -22.69 1.52 0.98
C ILE A 55 -22.25 0.72 2.21
N GLU A 56 -21.00 0.85 2.65
CA GLU A 56 -20.55 0.33 3.95
C GLU A 56 -20.39 1.50 4.94
N GLY A 57 -21.45 1.76 5.71
CA GLY A 57 -21.44 2.72 6.82
C GLY A 57 -21.17 2.05 8.17
N ASN A 58 -20.64 2.82 9.12
CA ASN A 58 -20.70 2.45 10.54
C ASN A 58 -22.18 2.27 10.92
N LYS A 59 -22.51 1.24 11.71
CA LYS A 59 -23.89 0.94 12.12
C LYS A 59 -24.52 2.10 12.90
N SER A 60 -25.20 3.01 12.18
CA SER A 60 -26.47 3.68 12.52
C SER A 60 -26.80 4.70 11.42
N ILE A 61 -27.41 4.26 10.31
CA ILE A 61 -27.93 5.17 9.28
C ILE A 61 -29.45 4.99 9.25
N ARG A 62 -30.19 6.05 9.63
CA ARG A 62 -31.55 6.25 9.12
C ARG A 62 -31.41 6.47 7.61
N SER A 63 -32.22 5.78 6.84
CA SER A 63 -32.06 5.44 5.41
C SER A 63 -31.97 6.59 4.39
N ASP A 64 -31.80 7.82 4.85
CA ASP A 64 -32.04 9.05 4.09
C ASP A 64 -30.94 10.11 4.25
N THR A 65 -29.84 9.83 4.97
CA THR A 65 -28.79 10.84 5.25
C THR A 65 -27.36 10.30 5.12
N ILE A 66 -26.50 11.04 4.40
CA ILE A 66 -25.04 10.82 4.29
C ILE A 66 -24.31 11.93 5.05
N THR A 67 -23.40 11.58 5.95
CA THR A 67 -22.70 12.50 6.85
C THR A 67 -21.21 12.64 6.53
N SER A 68 -20.59 13.73 6.99
CA SER A 68 -19.15 13.94 6.85
C SER A 68 -18.36 12.88 7.61
N GLY A 69 -17.50 12.13 6.91
CA GLY A 69 -16.77 10.98 7.41
C GLY A 69 -17.29 9.63 6.92
N ASP A 70 -18.46 9.60 6.26
CA ASP A 70 -19.00 8.39 5.65
C ASP A 70 -18.21 7.99 4.40
N VAL A 71 -18.12 6.68 4.19
CA VAL A 71 -17.42 6.09 3.06
C VAL A 71 -18.43 5.34 2.20
N LEU A 72 -18.62 5.84 0.99
CA LEU A 72 -19.40 5.17 -0.03
C LEU A 72 -18.48 4.22 -0.81
N ASN A 73 -18.58 2.93 -0.51
CA ASN A 73 -17.98 1.90 -1.33
C ASN A 73 -18.87 1.64 -2.57
N ILE A 74 -18.27 1.54 -3.75
CA ILE A 74 -18.98 1.20 -4.98
C ILE A 74 -18.27 0.00 -5.61
N GLN A 75 -18.92 -1.17 -5.54
CA GLN A 75 -18.39 -2.38 -6.16
C GLN A 75 -18.91 -2.54 -7.60
N LEU A 76 -18.23 -1.90 -8.54
CA LEU A 76 -18.54 -1.99 -9.96
C LEU A 76 -18.20 -3.40 -10.48
N VAL A 77 -19.22 -4.21 -10.75
CA VAL A 77 -19.08 -5.40 -11.60
C VAL A 77 -19.45 -4.97 -13.02
N LEU A 78 -18.64 -5.36 -14.00
CA LEU A 78 -18.92 -5.16 -15.41
C LEU A 78 -19.04 -6.55 -16.03
N ASP A 79 -20.24 -6.91 -16.41
CA ASP A 79 -20.55 -8.17 -17.06
C ASP A 79 -20.81 -7.94 -18.56
N GLY A 80 -20.74 -8.99 -19.38
CA GLY A 80 -21.03 -8.91 -20.82
C GLY A 80 -19.94 -8.31 -21.70
N LEU A 81 -18.70 -8.13 -21.22
CA LEU A 81 -17.56 -7.62 -21.98
C LEU A 81 -16.86 -8.71 -22.83
N THR A 82 -17.60 -9.68 -23.34
CA THR A 82 -17.05 -10.86 -24.02
C THR A 82 -16.22 -10.54 -25.26
N GLN A 83 -16.50 -9.42 -25.94
CA GLN A 83 -15.71 -8.91 -27.07
C GLN A 83 -14.39 -8.25 -26.67
N TYR A 84 -14.17 -8.00 -25.38
CA TYR A 84 -12.94 -7.41 -24.83
C TYR A 84 -12.11 -8.38 -23.98
N LYS A 85 -12.38 -9.69 -24.04
CA LYS A 85 -11.62 -10.72 -23.31
C LYS A 85 -10.12 -10.55 -23.50
N GLY A 86 -9.38 -10.49 -22.40
CA GLY A 86 -7.93 -10.35 -22.42
C GLY A 86 -7.42 -8.94 -22.76
N ASN A 87 -8.30 -7.96 -22.95
CA ASN A 87 -7.92 -6.55 -23.10
C ASN A 87 -7.99 -5.81 -21.76
N ASP A 88 -7.17 -4.76 -21.65
CA ASP A 88 -7.30 -3.80 -20.56
C ASP A 88 -8.19 -2.66 -21.01
N LEU A 89 -9.11 -2.25 -20.13
CA LEU A 89 -10.01 -1.11 -20.31
C LEU A 89 -9.77 -0.11 -19.17
N THR A 90 -10.20 1.13 -19.37
CA THR A 90 -10.22 2.17 -18.34
C THR A 90 -11.66 2.44 -17.93
N VAL A 91 -11.97 2.44 -16.63
CA VAL A 91 -13.21 3.00 -16.10
C VAL A 91 -12.92 4.36 -15.48
N GLU A 92 -13.74 5.35 -15.82
CA GLU A 92 -13.88 6.61 -15.11
C GLU A 92 -15.23 6.58 -14.39
N TYR A 93 -15.25 6.96 -13.13
CA TYR A 93 -16.48 7.02 -12.35
C TYR A 93 -16.58 8.37 -11.64
N PHE A 94 -17.74 9.00 -11.73
CA PHE A 94 -18.02 10.34 -11.25
C PHE A 94 -19.24 10.31 -10.33
N MET A 95 -19.24 11.18 -9.34
CA MET A 95 -20.35 11.43 -8.44
C MET A 95 -20.60 12.93 -8.38
N ARG A 96 -21.86 13.34 -8.41
CA ARG A 96 -22.27 14.74 -8.23
C ARG A 96 -23.44 14.84 -7.28
N ASN A 97 -23.55 15.94 -6.57
CA ASN A 97 -24.72 16.28 -5.76
C ASN A 97 -25.53 17.34 -6.52
N ARG A 98 -26.83 17.08 -6.72
CA ARG A 98 -27.72 17.96 -7.49
C ARG A 98 -27.94 19.35 -6.87
N ASP A 99 -27.67 19.52 -5.58
CA ASP A 99 -27.80 20.80 -4.88
C ASP A 99 -26.51 21.65 -4.90
N HIS A 100 -25.38 21.10 -5.37
CA HIS A 100 -24.09 21.79 -5.32
C HIS A 100 -23.55 22.11 -6.71
N VAL A 101 -23.47 23.41 -6.99
CA VAL A 101 -22.91 23.99 -8.21
C VAL A 101 -21.69 24.86 -7.88
N ASP A 102 -20.76 25.01 -8.83
CA ASP A 102 -19.62 25.91 -8.75
C ASP A 102 -20.04 27.39 -8.92
N GLU A 103 -19.05 28.29 -8.88
CA GLU A 103 -19.26 29.75 -9.00
C GLU A 103 -19.90 30.17 -10.33
N ASP A 104 -19.82 29.32 -11.37
CA ASP A 104 -20.44 29.52 -12.68
C ASP A 104 -21.81 28.83 -12.82
N GLY A 105 -22.32 28.23 -11.74
CA GLY A 105 -23.61 27.54 -11.71
C GLY A 105 -23.59 26.13 -12.32
N LYS A 106 -22.42 25.52 -12.53
CA LYS A 106 -22.28 24.14 -13.03
C LYS A 106 -22.16 23.13 -11.88
N LEU A 107 -22.78 21.97 -12.02
CA LEU A 107 -22.71 20.90 -11.02
C LEU A 107 -21.27 20.45 -10.77
N ILE A 108 -20.90 20.28 -9.49
CA ILE A 108 -19.56 19.84 -9.09
C ILE A 108 -19.46 18.31 -9.16
N GLU A 109 -18.52 17.79 -9.95
CA GLU A 109 -18.27 16.35 -10.12
C GLU A 109 -16.99 15.90 -9.36
N LEU A 110 -17.13 14.91 -8.49
CA LEU A 110 -16.00 14.17 -7.91
C LEU A 110 -15.74 12.94 -8.78
N GLY A 111 -14.59 12.90 -9.44
CA GLY A 111 -14.21 11.83 -10.35
C GLY A 111 -13.02 11.02 -9.88
N SER A 112 -13.01 9.73 -10.18
CA SER A 112 -11.84 8.87 -10.07
C SER A 112 -11.74 7.94 -11.28
N ARG A 113 -10.52 7.44 -11.54
CA ARG A 113 -10.19 6.65 -12.71
C ARG A 113 -9.45 5.39 -12.28
N SER A 114 -9.77 4.26 -12.90
CA SER A 114 -9.09 2.98 -12.65
C SER A 114 -9.01 2.14 -13.91
N ASP A 115 -7.84 1.54 -14.13
CA ASP A 115 -7.62 0.59 -15.23
C ASP A 115 -7.87 -0.84 -14.74
N PHE A 116 -8.46 -1.69 -15.59
CA PHE A 116 -8.79 -3.07 -15.24
C PHE A 116 -8.66 -4.01 -16.44
N HIS A 117 -8.51 -5.30 -16.12
CA HIS A 117 -8.39 -6.37 -17.10
C HIS A 117 -9.72 -7.13 -17.21
N VAL A 118 -10.21 -7.33 -18.43
CA VAL A 118 -11.38 -8.16 -18.69
C VAL A 118 -10.96 -9.62 -18.71
N ASP A 119 -11.53 -10.44 -17.84
CA ASP A 119 -11.19 -11.85 -17.76
C ASP A 119 -11.64 -12.63 -19.00
N GLN A 120 -11.24 -13.91 -19.07
CA GLN A 120 -11.58 -14.81 -20.18
C GLN A 120 -13.08 -15.12 -20.29
N LYS A 121 -13.86 -14.81 -19.24
CA LYS A 121 -15.32 -14.95 -19.21
C LYS A 121 -16.02 -13.69 -19.71
N GLY A 122 -15.31 -12.58 -19.91
CA GLY A 122 -15.89 -11.30 -20.32
C GLY A 122 -16.39 -10.50 -19.13
N THR A 123 -15.88 -10.76 -17.93
CA THR A 123 -16.27 -10.07 -16.70
C THR A 123 -15.10 -9.28 -16.16
N ALA A 124 -15.39 -8.15 -15.51
CA ALA A 124 -14.44 -7.41 -14.69
C ALA A 124 -15.08 -7.01 -13.36
N LYS A 125 -14.29 -7.04 -12.29
CA LYS A 125 -14.70 -6.55 -10.96
C LYS A 125 -13.77 -5.41 -10.55
N LEU A 126 -14.37 -4.31 -10.12
CA LEU A 126 -13.68 -3.11 -9.66
C LEU A 126 -14.34 -2.64 -8.35
N GLU A 127 -13.51 -2.20 -7.40
CA GLU A 127 -13.97 -1.53 -6.19
C GLU A 127 -13.53 -0.06 -6.29
N GLY A 128 -14.48 0.84 -6.48
CA GLY A 128 -14.32 2.28 -6.34
C GLY A 128 -14.72 2.71 -4.93
N ILE A 129 -14.08 3.74 -4.38
CA ILE A 129 -14.39 4.28 -3.06
C ILE A 129 -14.56 5.79 -3.19
N PHE A 130 -15.71 6.31 -2.79
CA PHE A 130 -15.95 7.74 -2.59
C PHE A 130 -15.99 7.99 -1.08
N GLU A 131 -15.00 8.70 -0.54
CA GLU A 131 -15.01 9.11 0.87
C GLU A 131 -15.60 10.52 0.95
N PHE A 132 -16.61 10.74 1.78
CA PHE A 132 -17.14 12.08 2.07
C PHE A 132 -16.29 12.71 3.18
N SER A 133 -15.08 13.16 2.84
CA SER A 133 -14.16 13.75 3.82
C SER A 133 -14.26 15.28 3.83
N PRO A 134 -14.22 15.93 5.01
CA PRO A 134 -14.09 17.38 5.12
C PRO A 134 -12.78 17.91 4.50
N ASP A 135 -11.78 17.04 4.33
CA ASP A 135 -10.43 17.38 3.83
C ASP A 135 -10.25 17.21 2.31
N LEU A 136 -11.32 16.90 1.55
CA LEU A 136 -11.26 16.75 0.08
C LEU A 136 -11.31 18.11 -0.64
N THR A 137 -10.27 18.92 -0.48
CA THR A 137 -9.95 19.98 -1.44
C THR A 137 -8.96 19.44 -2.46
N GLU A 138 -9.44 18.97 -3.62
CA GLU A 138 -8.74 19.09 -4.91
C GLU A 138 -9.59 18.49 -6.05
N SER A 139 -10.20 19.37 -6.84
CA SER A 139 -10.64 19.07 -8.20
C SER A 139 -9.46 19.26 -9.17
N TYR A 140 -9.50 18.47 -10.24
CA TYR A 140 -8.43 18.34 -11.22
C TYR A 140 -8.55 19.43 -12.31
N GLU A 141 -8.34 20.72 -11.99
CA GLU A 141 -8.16 21.74 -13.03
C GLU A 141 -7.28 22.91 -12.56
N ARG A 142 -6.43 23.41 -13.49
CA ARG A 142 -5.40 24.41 -13.19
C ARG A 142 -6.03 25.75 -12.80
N GLY A 143 -5.75 26.23 -11.59
CA GLY A 143 -5.50 27.66 -11.39
C GLY A 143 -6.47 28.49 -10.55
N SER A 144 -7.41 27.92 -9.79
CA SER A 144 -8.22 28.66 -8.81
C SER A 144 -8.33 27.92 -7.47
N PRO A 145 -8.48 28.62 -6.32
CA PRO A 145 -8.60 28.00 -5.01
C PRO A 145 -9.94 27.24 -4.90
N ALA A 146 -9.90 25.91 -4.91
CA ALA A 146 -11.08 25.08 -4.78
C ALA A 146 -11.53 24.97 -3.31
N ILE A 147 -12.77 25.41 -3.03
CA ILE A 147 -13.51 25.11 -1.80
C ILE A 147 -14.05 23.67 -1.93
N ASN A 148 -13.85 22.82 -0.91
CA ASN A 148 -14.52 21.53 -0.80
C ASN A 148 -16.02 21.81 -0.50
N PRO A 149 -16.95 21.54 -1.44
CA PRO A 149 -18.36 21.86 -1.23
C PRO A 149 -19.04 20.92 -0.21
N PHE A 150 -18.39 19.83 0.20
CA PHE A 150 -18.98 18.79 1.05
C PHE A 150 -18.69 18.95 2.56
N ASN A 151 -18.40 20.17 3.01
CA ASN A 151 -17.97 20.43 4.38
C ASN A 151 -19.18 20.66 5.32
N ASN A 152 -19.24 19.91 6.44
CA ASN A 152 -20.09 20.15 7.61
C ASN A 152 -21.63 20.08 7.45
N HIS A 153 -22.17 19.32 6.48
CA HIS A 153 -23.61 19.11 6.38
C HIS A 153 -24.01 17.64 6.21
N ASP A 154 -25.22 17.33 6.69
CA ASP A 154 -25.95 16.11 6.43
C ASP A 154 -26.59 16.22 5.03
N TYR A 155 -26.31 15.26 4.13
CA TYR A 155 -26.79 15.28 2.75
C TYR A 155 -27.88 14.23 2.51
N ASP A 156 -28.94 14.62 1.82
CA ASP A 156 -29.97 13.67 1.34
C ASP A 156 -29.37 12.75 0.27
N SER A 157 -29.32 11.45 0.57
CA SER A 157 -28.79 10.42 -0.33
C SER A 157 -29.51 10.36 -1.68
N ASN A 158 -30.77 10.79 -1.76
CA ASN A 158 -31.55 10.78 -3.00
C ASN A 158 -31.09 11.85 -4.00
N LYS A 159 -30.22 12.77 -3.59
CA LYS A 159 -29.77 13.90 -4.43
C LYS A 159 -28.45 13.68 -5.15
N PHE A 160 -27.90 12.48 -5.06
CA PHE A 160 -26.66 12.13 -5.76
C PHE A 160 -26.94 11.45 -7.09
N ASP A 161 -26.19 11.88 -8.12
CA ASP A 161 -26.09 11.16 -9.38
C ASP A 161 -24.68 10.55 -9.51
N PHE A 162 -24.61 9.37 -10.11
CA PHE A 162 -23.38 8.63 -10.39
C PHE A 162 -23.25 8.38 -11.88
N LEU A 163 -22.08 8.64 -12.45
CA LEU A 163 -21.75 8.30 -13.83
C LEU A 163 -20.60 7.31 -13.84
N VAL A 164 -20.72 6.25 -14.64
CA VAL A 164 -19.61 5.37 -14.97
C VAL A 164 -19.39 5.43 -16.48
N ARG A 165 -18.16 5.70 -16.90
CA ARG A 165 -17.69 5.64 -18.29
C ARG A 165 -16.63 4.56 -18.43
N VAL A 166 -16.76 3.73 -19.45
CA VAL A 166 -15.75 2.75 -19.83
C VAL A 166 -15.09 3.21 -21.11
N LYS A 167 -13.77 3.20 -21.17
CA LYS A 167 -12.95 3.57 -22.33
C LYS A 167 -12.00 2.43 -22.70
N ASN A 168 -11.66 2.34 -23.97
CA ASN A 168 -10.66 1.39 -24.45
C ASN A 168 -9.22 1.94 -24.29
N ARG A 169 -8.20 1.15 -24.64
CA ARG A 169 -6.77 1.56 -24.54
C ARG A 169 -6.40 2.80 -25.36
N LYS A 170 -7.18 3.15 -26.38
CA LYS A 170 -6.98 4.38 -27.18
C LYS A 170 -7.64 5.60 -26.55
N GLY A 171 -8.37 5.42 -25.43
CA GLY A 171 -9.14 6.46 -24.77
C GLY A 171 -10.52 6.69 -25.39
N GLU A 172 -10.93 5.87 -26.35
CA GLU A 172 -12.24 5.97 -27.01
C GLU A 172 -13.32 5.43 -26.05
N LEU A 173 -14.46 6.13 -25.96
CA LEU A 173 -15.59 5.74 -25.11
C LEU A 173 -16.20 4.43 -25.64
N VAL A 174 -16.26 3.44 -24.76
CA VAL A 174 -16.87 2.13 -25.01
C VAL A 174 -18.33 2.14 -24.58
N THR A 175 -18.61 2.65 -23.38
CA THR A 175 -19.99 2.82 -22.87
C THR A 175 -20.01 3.81 -21.72
N GLN A 176 -21.17 4.38 -21.42
CA GLN A 176 -21.39 5.13 -20.18
C GLN A 176 -22.81 4.92 -19.65
N LYS A 177 -22.99 5.03 -18.34
CA LYS A 177 -24.30 4.94 -17.70
C LYS A 177 -24.38 5.85 -16.48
N TRP A 178 -25.52 6.51 -16.34
CA TRP A 178 -25.89 7.31 -15.17
C TRP A 178 -26.80 6.51 -14.22
N TRP A 179 -26.68 6.76 -12.92
CA TRP A 179 -27.56 6.30 -11.86
C TRP A 179 -27.97 7.48 -10.99
N GLY A 180 -29.25 7.57 -10.64
CA GLY A 180 -29.86 8.69 -9.92
C GLY A 180 -31.36 8.74 -10.23
N GLN A 181 -32.18 9.38 -9.38
CA GLN A 181 -33.64 9.26 -9.43
C GLN A 181 -34.34 9.93 -10.63
N THR A 182 -33.59 10.44 -11.62
CA THR A 182 -34.17 11.05 -12.83
C THR A 182 -33.41 10.65 -14.09
N SER A 183 -33.83 9.57 -14.72
CA SER A 183 -33.97 9.49 -16.19
C SER A 183 -34.91 8.34 -16.52
N GLU A 184 -35.76 8.50 -17.54
CA GLU A 184 -36.77 7.51 -17.97
C GLU A 184 -36.17 6.15 -18.39
N ASN A 185 -34.84 6.01 -18.39
CA ASN A 185 -34.09 4.77 -18.65
C ASN A 185 -33.17 4.34 -17.49
N SER A 186 -33.35 4.87 -16.28
CA SER A 186 -32.55 4.50 -15.10
C SER A 186 -33.16 3.34 -14.32
N THR A 187 -32.35 2.30 -14.07
CA THR A 187 -32.68 1.25 -13.10
C THR A 187 -32.50 1.85 -11.69
N PRO A 188 -33.47 1.70 -10.76
CA PRO A 188 -33.31 2.16 -9.38
C PRO A 188 -32.02 1.59 -8.77
N LEU A 189 -31.31 2.41 -8.00
CA LEU A 189 -30.16 1.97 -7.23
C LEU A 189 -30.67 1.10 -6.07
N GLU A 190 -30.65 -0.22 -6.22
CA GLU A 190 -30.83 -1.13 -5.07
C GLU A 190 -29.59 -1.02 -4.16
N LEU A 191 -29.71 -0.19 -3.13
CA LEU A 191 -28.75 -0.15 -2.04
C LEU A 191 -28.89 -1.43 -1.21
N ARG A 192 -28.01 -2.41 -1.45
CA ARG A 192 -27.94 -3.63 -0.65
C ARG A 192 -26.84 -3.47 0.40
N PHE A 193 -27.18 -3.67 1.67
CA PHE A 193 -26.23 -3.66 2.77
C PHE A 193 -25.45 -4.99 2.77
N ALA A 194 -24.15 -4.92 3.06
CA ALA A 194 -23.19 -6.03 2.90
C ALA A 194 -23.51 -7.31 3.70
N ASP A 195 -24.48 -7.27 4.63
CA ASP A 195 -24.81 -8.40 5.49
C ASP A 195 -25.70 -9.47 4.79
N ASP A 196 -26.33 -9.19 3.64
CA ASP A 196 -27.43 -10.04 3.15
C ASP A 196 -27.06 -11.19 2.20
N ASP A 197 -25.89 -11.21 1.54
CA ASP A 197 -25.58 -12.28 0.56
C ASP A 197 -24.08 -12.67 0.46
N ALA A 198 -23.26 -12.34 1.46
CA ALA A 198 -21.90 -12.88 1.50
C ALA A 198 -21.97 -14.40 1.70
N PRO A 199 -21.43 -15.25 0.79
CA PRO A 199 -21.27 -16.66 1.10
C PRO A 199 -20.45 -16.73 2.38
N ALA A 200 -21.01 -17.40 3.40
CA ALA A 200 -20.39 -17.54 4.70
C ALA A 200 -18.94 -18.00 4.51
N THR A 201 -18.02 -17.04 4.60
CA THR A 201 -16.64 -17.38 4.93
C THR A 201 -16.77 -18.12 6.25
N PRO A 202 -16.25 -19.37 6.35
CA PRO A 202 -16.38 -20.10 7.59
C PRO A 202 -15.83 -19.19 8.67
N ARG A 203 -16.72 -18.72 9.55
CA ARG A 203 -16.35 -18.02 10.77
C ARG A 203 -15.36 -18.97 11.41
N SER A 204 -14.07 -18.68 11.24
CA SER A 204 -13.06 -19.34 12.01
C SER A 204 -13.50 -19.09 13.43
N ARG A 205 -13.79 -20.18 14.16
CA ARG A 205 -13.91 -20.14 15.61
C ARG A 205 -12.80 -19.20 16.06
N VAL A 206 -13.17 -18.15 16.81
CA VAL A 206 -12.23 -17.29 17.51
C VAL A 206 -11.44 -18.21 18.43
N SER A 207 -10.40 -18.85 17.89
CA SER A 207 -9.33 -19.41 18.68
C SER A 207 -8.69 -18.17 19.28
N SER A 208 -8.67 -18.06 20.60
CA SER A 208 -7.92 -17.04 21.34
C SER A 208 -6.62 -16.71 20.58
N GLU A 209 -6.58 -15.60 19.84
CA GLU A 209 -5.46 -15.32 18.94
C GLU A 209 -4.21 -15.13 19.79
N ARG A 210 -3.29 -16.09 19.71
CA ARG A 210 -2.06 -16.07 20.50
C ARG A 210 -1.25 -14.82 20.13
N LYS A 211 -1.09 -13.91 21.09
CA LYS A 211 -0.27 -12.69 20.97
C LYS A 211 1.16 -13.04 20.54
N LYS A 212 1.70 -12.29 19.59
CA LYS A 212 3.06 -12.50 19.05
C LYS A 212 3.96 -11.29 19.29
N VAL A 213 5.22 -11.58 19.63
CA VAL A 213 6.25 -10.59 19.94
C VAL A 213 7.42 -10.75 18.98
N PHE A 214 7.73 -9.67 18.27
CA PHE A 214 8.82 -9.57 17.30
C PHE A 214 9.93 -8.67 17.86
N ILE A 215 11.14 -9.18 18.04
CA ILE A 215 12.27 -8.36 18.50
C ILE A 215 13.26 -8.15 17.38
N TYR A 216 13.42 -6.89 16.99
CA TYR A 216 14.42 -6.51 16.02
C TYR A 216 15.72 -6.17 16.75
N GLU A 217 16.84 -6.57 16.16
CA GLU A 217 18.15 -6.33 16.76
C GLU A 217 19.24 -6.20 15.70
N GLN A 218 20.23 -5.34 15.91
CA GLN A 218 21.42 -5.28 15.05
C GLN A 218 22.44 -6.35 15.44
N ARG A 219 22.65 -6.57 16.74
CA ARG A 219 23.49 -7.65 17.29
C ARG A 219 22.95 -8.09 18.64
N LEU A 220 22.85 -9.41 18.88
CA LEU A 220 22.74 -9.97 20.22
C LEU A 220 23.92 -9.42 21.02
N GLY A 221 23.62 -8.65 22.05
CA GLY A 221 24.58 -8.36 23.09
C GLY A 221 24.70 -9.55 24.06
N GLY A 222 25.29 -9.26 25.21
CA GLY A 222 25.68 -10.27 26.19
C GLY A 222 24.52 -10.90 26.96
N SER A 223 24.87 -11.62 28.04
CA SER A 223 24.02 -12.48 28.87
C SER A 223 22.71 -11.88 29.41
N ARG A 224 22.50 -10.56 29.34
CA ARG A 224 21.31 -9.88 29.91
C ARG A 224 20.08 -9.84 29.00
N GLU A 225 20.20 -10.31 27.75
CA GLU A 225 19.07 -10.47 26.83
C GLU A 225 18.35 -11.81 26.98
N ALA A 226 18.89 -12.73 27.78
CA ALA A 226 18.32 -14.06 28.00
C ALA A 226 16.91 -14.03 28.61
N GLU A 227 16.62 -13.04 29.46
CA GLU A 227 15.30 -12.86 30.09
C GLU A 227 14.24 -12.45 29.05
N ALA A 228 14.63 -11.70 28.02
CA ALA A 228 13.74 -11.29 26.94
C ALA A 228 13.28 -12.48 26.08
N PHE A 229 14.14 -13.45 25.81
CA PHE A 229 13.87 -14.51 24.82
C PHE A 229 12.70 -15.42 25.18
N SER A 230 12.38 -15.58 26.47
CA SER A 230 11.19 -16.34 26.90
C SER A 230 9.86 -15.74 26.39
N THR A 231 9.86 -14.44 26.06
CA THR A 231 8.66 -13.72 25.59
C THR A 231 8.60 -13.57 24.08
N VAL A 232 9.70 -13.82 23.37
CA VAL A 232 9.85 -13.56 21.93
C VAL A 232 9.33 -14.74 21.12
N ASP A 233 8.55 -14.48 20.08
CA ASP A 233 8.17 -15.51 19.11
C ASP A 233 9.05 -15.42 17.85
N PHE A 234 9.44 -14.21 17.46
CA PHE A 234 10.28 -13.95 16.30
C PHE A 234 11.44 -13.02 16.66
N PHE A 235 12.65 -13.54 16.54
CA PHE A 235 13.88 -12.75 16.65
C PHE A 235 14.38 -12.38 15.25
N GLN A 236 14.58 -11.08 15.01
CA GLN A 236 14.89 -10.52 13.70
C GLN A 236 16.22 -9.77 13.71
N PRO A 237 17.35 -10.50 13.69
CA PRO A 237 18.67 -9.89 13.66
C PRO A 237 18.98 -9.30 12.28
N HIS A 238 19.58 -8.11 12.23
CA HIS A 238 20.10 -7.49 11.00
C HIS A 238 21.34 -8.24 10.52
N LEU A 239 21.12 -9.27 9.71
CA LEU A 239 22.19 -10.17 9.26
C LEU A 239 22.64 -9.91 7.84
N TYR A 240 21.79 -9.31 7.00
CA TYR A 240 22.07 -9.18 5.58
C TYR A 240 21.82 -7.76 5.08
N ASP A 241 22.75 -7.31 4.25
CA ASP A 241 22.61 -6.07 3.48
C ASP A 241 22.60 -6.41 2.00
N MET A 242 21.63 -5.83 1.27
CA MET A 242 21.64 -5.80 -0.20
C MET A 242 22.19 -4.46 -0.67
N LYS A 243 23.43 -4.48 -1.16
CA LYS A 243 24.14 -3.26 -1.59
C LYS A 243 24.77 -3.42 -2.96
N GLY A 244 24.68 -2.38 -3.76
CA GLY A 244 25.33 -2.28 -5.06
C GLY A 244 26.83 -2.17 -4.92
N VAL A 245 27.55 -3.07 -5.60
CA VAL A 245 29.01 -3.10 -5.66
C VAL A 245 29.43 -2.92 -7.11
N VAL A 246 30.46 -2.10 -7.34
CA VAL A 246 31.07 -1.97 -8.67
C VAL A 246 32.07 -3.11 -8.84
N ARG A 247 31.82 -3.96 -9.84
CA ARG A 247 32.74 -4.98 -10.31
C ARG A 247 33.51 -4.43 -11.50
N SER A 248 34.71 -4.94 -11.71
CA SER A 248 35.46 -4.67 -12.93
C SER A 248 36.25 -5.89 -13.36
N LYS A 249 36.39 -6.07 -14.67
CA LYS A 249 37.16 -7.16 -15.29
C LYS A 249 37.93 -6.62 -16.49
N GLY A 250 39.15 -7.10 -16.67
CA GLY A 250 40.10 -6.62 -17.68
C GLY A 250 41.23 -5.77 -17.08
N ARG A 251 42.24 -5.46 -17.91
CA ARG A 251 43.42 -4.66 -17.54
C ARG A 251 43.57 -3.45 -18.47
N GLY A 252 44.15 -2.36 -17.97
CA GLY A 252 44.41 -1.13 -18.73
C GLY A 252 43.15 -0.54 -19.37
N ARG A 253 43.26 -0.05 -20.61
CA ARG A 253 42.16 0.55 -21.39
C ARG A 253 41.01 -0.43 -21.72
N LYS A 254 41.16 -1.74 -21.51
CA LYS A 254 40.11 -2.76 -21.72
C LYS A 254 39.32 -3.11 -20.44
N LYS A 255 39.50 -2.36 -19.34
CA LYS A 255 38.80 -2.60 -18.08
C LYS A 255 37.31 -2.24 -18.21
N LYS A 256 36.44 -3.25 -18.23
CA LYS A 256 34.98 -3.08 -18.17
C LYS A 256 34.54 -3.09 -16.72
N SER A 257 33.73 -2.12 -16.31
CA SER A 257 33.09 -2.09 -15.00
C SER A 257 31.57 -2.23 -15.15
N TRP A 258 30.95 -2.91 -14.19
CA TRP A 258 29.51 -3.02 -14.09
C TRP A 258 29.11 -3.02 -12.63
N ARG A 259 27.85 -2.69 -12.36
CA ARG A 259 27.32 -2.63 -11.01
C ARG A 259 26.40 -3.81 -10.77
N GLU A 260 26.54 -4.46 -9.63
CA GLU A 260 25.69 -5.59 -9.23
C GLU A 260 25.25 -5.40 -7.77
N VAL A 261 24.00 -5.69 -7.45
CA VAL A 261 23.56 -5.75 -6.04
C VAL A 261 23.97 -7.09 -5.47
N THR A 262 24.70 -7.07 -4.36
CA THR A 262 25.20 -8.29 -3.71
C THR A 262 24.59 -8.43 -2.32
N LEU A 263 24.34 -9.68 -1.92
CA LEU A 263 23.90 -10.04 -0.58
C LEU A 263 25.13 -10.19 0.31
N LYS A 264 25.32 -9.24 1.23
CA LYS A 264 26.44 -9.23 2.17
C LYS A 264 25.99 -9.73 3.54
N SER A 265 26.68 -10.73 4.08
CA SER A 265 26.53 -11.16 5.48
C SER A 265 27.21 -10.14 6.40
N LEU A 266 26.47 -9.62 7.39
CA LEU A 266 26.95 -8.67 8.40
C LEU A 266 27.51 -9.37 9.64
N ALA A 267 27.22 -10.66 9.80
CA ALA A 267 27.70 -11.46 10.91
C ALA A 267 28.48 -12.70 10.45
N GLY A 268 29.45 -13.11 11.27
CA GLY A 268 30.25 -14.30 11.07
C GLY A 268 29.53 -15.60 11.44
N ARG A 269 30.13 -16.74 11.09
CA ARG A 269 29.59 -18.09 11.37
C ARG A 269 29.32 -18.33 12.86
N LYS A 270 30.24 -17.93 13.75
CA LYS A 270 30.10 -18.10 15.22
C LYS A 270 28.84 -17.42 15.74
N TYR A 271 28.59 -16.18 15.32
CA TYR A 271 27.42 -15.43 15.74
C TYR A 271 26.12 -16.09 15.26
N ARG A 272 26.03 -16.47 13.98
CA ARG A 272 24.85 -17.18 13.44
C ARG A 272 24.56 -18.48 14.19
N ARG A 273 25.59 -19.27 14.50
CA ARG A 273 25.45 -20.50 15.29
C ARG A 273 24.88 -20.22 16.69
N ASN A 274 25.36 -19.17 17.35
CA ASN A 274 24.89 -18.75 18.67
C ASN A 274 23.40 -18.37 18.64
N ILE A 275 22.93 -17.58 17.67
CA ILE A 275 21.49 -17.23 17.58
C ILE A 275 20.65 -18.49 17.44
N LYS A 276 21.04 -19.41 16.58
CA LYS A 276 20.30 -20.66 16.36
C LYS A 276 20.25 -21.53 17.61
N GLN A 277 21.32 -21.54 18.40
CA GLN A 277 21.35 -22.24 19.68
C GLN A 277 20.35 -21.61 20.64
N LYS A 278 20.40 -20.29 20.85
CA LYS A 278 19.43 -19.57 21.70
C LYS A 278 17.98 -19.76 21.24
N ALA A 279 17.76 -19.76 19.92
CA ALA A 279 16.45 -19.99 19.33
C ALA A 279 15.89 -21.37 19.72
N ARG A 280 16.72 -22.42 19.69
CA ARG A 280 16.33 -23.76 20.15
C ARG A 280 16.12 -23.81 21.67
N GLU A 281 17.00 -23.18 22.44
CA GLU A 281 16.92 -23.14 23.92
C GLU A 281 15.66 -22.43 24.42
N HIS A 282 15.21 -21.39 23.72
CA HIS A 282 14.09 -20.55 24.16
C HIS A 282 12.82 -20.66 23.29
N GLY A 283 12.84 -21.45 22.22
CA GLY A 283 11.65 -21.75 21.40
C GLY A 283 11.17 -20.63 20.48
N PHE A 284 12.03 -19.66 20.12
CA PHE A 284 11.68 -18.58 19.18
C PHE A 284 12.18 -18.88 17.75
N LYS A 285 11.49 -18.33 16.75
CA LYS A 285 11.91 -18.39 15.35
C LYS A 285 12.92 -17.30 15.03
N VAL A 286 13.88 -17.57 14.14
CA VAL A 286 14.84 -16.59 13.63
C VAL A 286 14.54 -16.27 12.18
N THR A 287 13.98 -15.07 11.96
CA THR A 287 13.74 -14.53 10.62
C THR A 287 14.67 -13.33 10.41
N PRO A 288 15.90 -13.54 9.93
CA PRO A 288 16.88 -12.47 9.80
C PRO A 288 16.37 -11.35 8.91
N MET A 289 16.74 -10.14 9.30
CA MET A 289 16.44 -8.95 8.53
C MET A 289 17.45 -8.78 7.42
N LEU A 290 16.90 -8.53 6.24
CA LEU A 290 17.61 -8.25 5.02
C LEU A 290 17.24 -6.85 4.57
N SER A 291 18.20 -5.94 4.71
CA SER A 291 17.96 -4.52 4.51
C SER A 291 18.60 -3.97 3.24
N SER A 292 17.97 -2.95 2.67
CA SER A 292 18.58 -2.07 1.67
C SER A 292 18.06 -0.66 1.88
N PHE A 293 18.95 0.33 1.85
CA PHE A 293 18.61 1.73 2.15
C PHE A 293 18.80 2.68 0.96
N TYR A 294 19.38 2.18 -0.13
CA TYR A 294 19.65 2.96 -1.33
C TYR A 294 18.58 2.67 -2.38
N ALA A 295 17.76 3.67 -2.72
CA ALA A 295 16.72 3.52 -3.73
C ALA A 295 17.22 2.93 -5.06
N ARG A 296 18.46 3.23 -5.46
CA ARG A 296 19.07 2.66 -6.67
C ARG A 296 19.24 1.13 -6.56
N ASP A 297 19.68 0.63 -5.40
CA ASP A 297 19.86 -0.81 -5.17
C ASP A 297 18.52 -1.52 -5.10
N ILE A 298 17.55 -0.90 -4.42
CA ILE A 298 16.20 -1.42 -4.33
C ILE A 298 15.58 -1.50 -5.72
N LYS A 299 15.60 -0.42 -6.50
CA LYS A 299 15.06 -0.40 -7.88
C LYS A 299 15.70 -1.45 -8.79
N GLU A 300 17.01 -1.66 -8.69
CA GLU A 300 17.72 -2.72 -9.42
C GLU A 300 17.20 -4.12 -9.04
N MET A 301 16.99 -4.38 -7.74
CA MET A 301 16.41 -5.64 -7.29
C MET A 301 14.97 -5.82 -7.75
N LEU A 302 14.17 -4.75 -7.69
CA LEU A 302 12.77 -4.73 -8.09
C LEU A 302 12.59 -4.88 -9.61
N ALA A 303 13.55 -4.42 -10.42
CA ALA A 303 13.58 -4.63 -11.86
C ALA A 303 13.91 -6.08 -12.24
N ASN A 304 14.58 -6.83 -11.34
CA ASN A 304 15.01 -8.21 -11.56
C ASN A 304 14.46 -9.16 -10.48
N PRO A 305 13.13 -9.22 -10.29
CA PRO A 305 12.53 -9.82 -9.09
C PRO A 305 12.80 -11.32 -8.98
N ARG A 306 12.82 -12.07 -10.08
CA ARG A 306 13.12 -13.52 -10.08
C ARG A 306 14.55 -13.79 -9.60
N THR A 307 15.53 -13.06 -10.14
CA THR A 307 16.94 -13.25 -9.81
C THR A 307 17.22 -12.98 -8.34
N TYR A 308 16.78 -11.82 -7.84
CA TYR A 308 17.11 -11.42 -6.47
C TYR A 308 16.27 -12.13 -5.42
N SER A 309 14.99 -12.39 -5.67
CA SER A 309 14.18 -13.19 -4.73
C SER A 309 14.70 -14.63 -4.61
N LYS A 310 15.12 -15.26 -5.72
CA LYS A 310 15.76 -16.57 -5.68
C LYS A 310 17.08 -16.54 -4.89
N ARG A 311 17.96 -15.57 -5.18
CA ARG A 311 19.23 -15.40 -4.44
C ARG A 311 19.02 -15.27 -2.94
N ILE A 312 18.00 -14.50 -2.52
CA ILE A 312 17.63 -14.36 -1.12
C ILE A 312 17.12 -15.69 -0.56
N ALA A 313 16.18 -16.34 -1.24
CA ALA A 313 15.62 -17.61 -0.78
C ALA A 313 16.67 -18.71 -0.67
N ASP A 314 17.56 -18.84 -1.65
CA ASP A 314 18.68 -19.79 -1.61
C ASP A 314 19.58 -19.51 -0.40
N LYS A 315 19.82 -18.23 -0.09
CA LYS A 315 20.62 -17.83 1.07
C LYS A 315 19.93 -18.17 2.40
N ILE A 316 18.63 -17.93 2.50
CA ILE A 316 17.82 -18.24 3.69
C ILE A 316 17.79 -19.75 3.95
N LYS A 317 17.64 -20.56 2.89
CA LYS A 317 17.69 -22.02 2.94
C LYS A 317 19.08 -22.53 3.33
N ALA A 318 20.12 -22.04 2.65
CA ALA A 318 21.51 -22.46 2.90
C ALA A 318 21.98 -22.11 4.32
N ASP A 319 21.59 -20.94 4.83
CA ASP A 319 21.89 -20.56 6.21
C ASP A 319 20.89 -21.14 7.21
N GLY A 320 19.89 -21.92 6.78
CA GLY A 320 18.93 -22.64 7.62
C GLY A 320 18.17 -21.76 8.60
N TRP A 321 17.50 -20.72 8.11
CA TRP A 321 16.65 -19.82 8.88
C TRP A 321 15.17 -20.14 8.71
N ASP A 322 14.35 -19.75 9.69
CA ASP A 322 12.90 -19.97 9.70
C ASP A 322 12.13 -19.06 8.72
N GLY A 323 12.85 -18.16 8.03
CA GLY A 323 12.25 -17.16 7.16
C GLY A 323 13.12 -15.94 6.96
N VAL A 324 12.50 -14.80 6.61
CA VAL A 324 13.20 -13.54 6.34
C VAL A 324 12.28 -12.34 6.63
N ALA A 325 12.86 -11.28 7.19
CA ALA A 325 12.24 -9.97 7.31
C ALA A 325 12.84 -9.03 6.25
N ILE A 326 12.03 -8.59 5.29
CA ILE A 326 12.45 -7.67 4.23
C ILE A 326 12.34 -6.23 4.72
N ASP A 327 13.42 -5.47 4.58
CA ASP A 327 13.53 -4.10 5.09
C ASP A 327 14.09 -3.17 4.00
N PHE A 328 13.24 -2.78 3.07
CA PHE A 328 13.60 -1.96 1.91
C PHE A 328 13.14 -0.52 2.12
N GLU A 329 14.01 0.32 2.67
CA GLU A 329 13.64 1.68 3.03
C GLU A 329 14.35 2.72 2.16
N SER A 330 13.59 3.70 1.66
CA SER A 330 14.19 4.91 1.12
C SER A 330 13.16 6.02 0.93
N THR A 331 13.52 7.26 1.29
CA THR A 331 12.67 8.43 1.03
C THR A 331 12.53 8.76 -0.47
N ARG A 332 13.34 8.12 -1.33
CA ARG A 332 13.32 8.30 -2.80
C ARG A 332 12.51 7.23 -3.53
N LEU A 333 11.95 6.25 -2.81
CA LEU A 333 10.99 5.32 -3.37
C LEU A 333 9.60 5.93 -3.22
N LYS A 334 8.75 5.70 -4.22
CA LYS A 334 7.41 6.30 -4.33
C LYS A 334 6.43 5.25 -4.83
N HIS A 335 5.17 5.62 -4.94
CA HIS A 335 4.10 4.77 -5.47
C HIS A 335 4.44 4.06 -6.79
N ALA A 336 5.15 4.72 -7.71
CA ALA A 336 5.55 4.14 -9.00
C ALA A 336 6.36 2.83 -8.92
N GLU A 337 7.03 2.54 -7.79
CA GLU A 337 7.79 1.29 -7.60
C GLU A 337 6.99 0.21 -6.85
N SER A 338 5.77 0.53 -6.37
CA SER A 338 4.97 -0.32 -5.48
C SER A 338 4.54 -1.65 -6.14
N ALA A 339 4.14 -1.61 -7.41
CA ALA A 339 3.81 -2.81 -8.17
C ALA A 339 5.02 -3.75 -8.33
N LYS A 340 6.23 -3.18 -8.51
CA LYS A 340 7.46 -3.97 -8.62
C LYS A 340 7.86 -4.59 -7.29
N LEU A 341 7.67 -3.87 -6.17
CA LEU A 341 7.82 -4.44 -4.82
C LEU A 341 6.87 -5.62 -4.61
N THR A 342 5.60 -5.47 -4.97
CA THR A 342 4.61 -6.55 -4.89
C THR A 342 5.05 -7.76 -5.73
N ALA A 343 5.48 -7.53 -6.98
CA ALA A 343 5.98 -8.59 -7.84
C ALA A 343 7.20 -9.31 -7.26
N PHE A 344 8.14 -8.55 -6.65
CA PHE A 344 9.29 -9.10 -5.94
C PHE A 344 8.87 -10.00 -4.76
N MET A 345 7.96 -9.52 -3.90
CA MET A 345 7.47 -10.28 -2.75
C MET A 345 6.71 -11.54 -3.17
N ARG A 346 5.94 -11.47 -4.27
CA ARG A 346 5.28 -12.63 -4.87
C ARG A 346 6.29 -13.69 -5.34
N GLN A 347 7.40 -13.31 -5.98
CA GLN A 347 8.44 -14.26 -6.36
C GLN A 347 9.15 -14.84 -5.13
N LEU A 348 9.44 -14.02 -4.12
CA LEU A 348 10.04 -14.49 -2.88
C LEU A 348 9.17 -15.54 -2.18
N ARG A 349 7.85 -15.30 -2.10
CA ARG A 349 6.88 -16.27 -1.56
C ARG A 349 6.89 -17.60 -2.31
N ARG A 350 7.01 -17.59 -3.65
CA ARG A 350 7.13 -18.82 -4.45
C ARG A 350 8.37 -19.64 -4.09
N HIS A 351 9.47 -18.97 -3.72
CA HIS A 351 10.70 -19.65 -3.33
C HIS A 351 10.74 -20.06 -1.85
N LEU A 352 9.95 -19.40 -1.00
CA LEU A 352 9.84 -19.62 0.45
C LEU A 352 8.36 -19.86 0.81
N PRO A 353 7.85 -21.09 0.60
CA PRO A 353 6.44 -21.40 0.76
C PRO A 353 5.98 -21.21 2.21
N GLU A 354 4.73 -20.76 2.37
CA GLU A 354 4.18 -20.27 3.65
C GLU A 354 4.14 -21.32 4.76
N ASN A 355 3.95 -22.59 4.42
CA ASN A 355 3.96 -23.71 5.36
C ASN A 355 5.35 -24.02 5.96
N GLN A 356 6.43 -23.48 5.38
CA GLN A 356 7.81 -23.75 5.82
C GLN A 356 8.55 -22.50 6.27
N TYR A 357 8.26 -21.34 5.67
CA TYR A 357 9.02 -20.12 5.91
C TYR A 357 8.12 -18.93 6.24
N THR A 358 8.53 -18.18 7.27
CA THR A 358 7.89 -16.91 7.62
C THR A 358 8.51 -15.77 6.82
N ILE A 359 7.71 -15.09 5.99
CA ILE A 359 8.13 -13.84 5.35
C ILE A 359 7.42 -12.70 6.05
N SER A 360 8.18 -11.69 6.45
CA SER A 360 7.64 -10.42 6.88
C SER A 360 8.26 -9.26 6.12
N ILE A 361 7.57 -8.12 6.09
CA ILE A 361 8.07 -6.90 5.46
C ILE A 361 7.90 -5.72 6.41
N ALA A 362 8.97 -4.95 6.62
CA ALA A 362 8.92 -3.68 7.32
C ALA A 362 8.37 -2.60 6.39
N VAL A 363 7.39 -1.82 6.87
CA VAL A 363 6.73 -0.77 6.09
C VAL A 363 6.68 0.53 6.89
N SER A 364 6.73 1.67 6.19
CA SER A 364 6.50 2.97 6.81
C SER A 364 5.08 3.06 7.39
N PRO A 365 4.87 3.81 8.48
CA PRO A 365 3.56 3.96 9.08
C PRO A 365 2.66 4.75 8.13
N ARG A 366 1.54 4.17 7.73
CA ARG A 366 0.59 4.81 6.80
C ARG A 366 -0.71 5.12 7.53
N TRP A 367 -1.24 6.31 7.25
CA TRP A 367 -2.61 6.73 7.54
C TRP A 367 -3.15 7.43 6.29
N GLN A 368 -4.45 7.70 6.26
CA GLN A 368 -5.09 8.32 5.09
C GLN A 368 -4.40 9.65 4.72
N GLY A 369 -4.11 9.83 3.43
CA GLY A 369 -3.43 11.02 2.89
C GLY A 369 -1.95 11.18 3.24
N SER A 370 -1.35 10.30 4.06
CA SER A 370 0.05 10.46 4.48
C SER A 370 1.05 10.50 3.32
N ASP A 371 0.79 9.75 2.24
CA ASP A 371 1.59 9.72 1.02
C ASP A 371 1.43 10.96 0.12
N ARG A 372 0.47 11.83 0.40
CA ARG A 372 0.31 13.14 -0.25
C ARG A 372 0.85 14.27 0.63
N ASN A 373 0.84 14.09 1.95
CA ASN A 373 1.23 15.10 2.94
C ASN A 373 2.73 15.08 3.31
N GLY A 374 3.61 15.10 2.31
CA GLY A 374 5.07 15.15 2.52
C GLY A 374 5.71 13.81 2.92
N PHE A 375 4.93 12.72 3.00
CA PHE A 375 5.44 11.35 3.19
C PHE A 375 5.20 10.46 1.97
N SER A 376 5.41 10.98 0.75
CA SER A 376 5.19 10.24 -0.51
C SER A 376 5.89 8.87 -0.63
N HIS A 377 6.93 8.64 0.16
CA HIS A 377 7.55 7.32 0.28
C HIS A 377 6.68 6.26 0.97
N HIS A 378 5.67 6.65 1.74
CA HIS A 378 4.66 5.72 2.28
C HIS A 378 3.89 5.01 1.17
N GLY A 379 3.67 5.68 0.03
CA GLY A 379 3.00 5.11 -1.14
C GLY A 379 3.78 3.98 -1.83
N PHE A 380 5.06 3.79 -1.50
CA PHE A 380 5.86 2.66 -1.97
C PHE A 380 5.30 1.30 -1.51
N TYR A 381 4.65 1.26 -0.34
CA TYR A 381 4.11 0.04 0.24
C TYR A 381 2.60 -0.06 -0.01
N ASN A 382 2.19 -0.75 -1.09
CA ASN A 382 0.78 -1.11 -1.26
C ASN A 382 0.45 -2.29 -0.33
N LEU A 383 -0.05 -1.98 0.87
CA LEU A 383 -0.29 -2.97 1.92
C LEU A 383 -1.27 -4.07 1.49
N ARG A 384 -2.35 -3.71 0.78
CA ARG A 384 -3.34 -4.66 0.27
C ARG A 384 -2.73 -5.64 -0.73
N ALA A 385 -1.86 -5.15 -1.61
CA ALA A 385 -1.17 -5.99 -2.59
C ALA A 385 -0.05 -6.84 -1.97
N LEU A 386 0.56 -6.38 -0.87
CA LEU A 386 1.62 -7.10 -0.15
C LEU A 386 1.07 -8.23 0.76
N ALA A 387 -0.06 -8.01 1.41
CA ALA A 387 -0.62 -8.90 2.44
C ALA A 387 -0.77 -10.38 2.01
N PRO A 388 -1.15 -10.73 0.77
CA PRO A 388 -1.23 -12.12 0.32
C PRO A 388 0.13 -12.82 0.16
N HIS A 389 1.23 -12.07 0.18
CA HIS A 389 2.57 -12.61 -0.10
C HIS A 389 3.45 -12.71 1.15
N VAL A 390 2.97 -12.23 2.29
CA VAL A 390 3.69 -12.21 3.57
C VAL A 390 2.86 -12.85 4.69
N ASN A 391 3.54 -13.36 5.70
CA ASN A 391 2.92 -13.77 6.96
C ASN A 391 2.61 -12.53 7.81
N TYR A 392 3.51 -11.53 7.78
CA TYR A 392 3.39 -10.34 8.61
C TYR A 392 3.78 -9.06 7.87
N VAL A 393 3.00 -8.00 8.08
CA VAL A 393 3.36 -6.62 7.73
C VAL A 393 3.75 -5.92 9.03
N GLN A 394 4.99 -5.45 9.09
CA GLN A 394 5.57 -4.87 10.30
C GLN A 394 5.63 -3.35 10.16
N VAL A 395 4.70 -2.67 10.81
CA VAL A 395 4.49 -1.23 10.68
C VAL A 395 5.47 -0.50 11.61
N MET A 396 6.43 0.22 11.01
CA MET A 396 7.46 0.98 11.74
C MET A 396 6.89 2.29 12.29
N ALA A 397 6.02 2.21 13.31
CA ALA A 397 5.31 3.35 13.87
C ALA A 397 6.19 4.21 14.81
N TYR A 398 7.36 4.63 14.37
CA TYR A 398 8.28 5.48 15.14
C TYR A 398 9.01 6.50 14.23
N ASP A 399 9.89 7.30 14.83
CA ASP A 399 10.68 8.36 14.17
C ASP A 399 9.86 9.54 13.60
N PHE A 400 8.67 9.81 14.15
CA PHE A 400 7.93 11.06 13.88
C PHE A 400 8.78 12.30 14.22
N HIS A 401 9.56 12.19 15.30
CA HIS A 401 10.62 13.10 15.67
C HIS A 401 11.94 12.32 15.83
N ASN A 402 13.03 12.82 15.25
CA ASN A 402 14.32 12.14 15.20
C ASN A 402 15.46 13.18 15.14
N LYS A 403 16.72 12.77 14.91
CA LYS A 403 17.86 13.72 14.86
C LYS A 403 17.66 14.92 13.92
N ARG A 404 16.89 14.74 12.83
CA ARG A 404 16.67 15.74 11.77
C ARG A 404 15.36 16.52 11.94
N ARG A 405 14.44 16.03 12.78
CA ARG A 405 13.14 16.65 13.04
C ARG A 405 13.18 17.24 14.45
N GLY A 406 12.59 18.41 14.67
CA GLY A 406 12.67 19.10 15.97
C GLY A 406 12.12 18.28 17.14
N PHE A 407 12.18 18.81 18.36
CA PHE A 407 11.76 18.09 19.56
C PHE A 407 10.35 17.54 19.46
N GLY A 408 10.16 16.30 19.91
CA GLY A 408 8.84 15.69 20.02
C GLY A 408 8.93 14.19 20.30
N PRO A 409 7.79 13.56 20.60
CA PRO A 409 7.71 12.13 20.86
C PRO A 409 8.09 11.35 19.61
N LEU A 410 8.76 10.22 19.79
CA LEU A 410 9.11 9.34 18.69
C LEU A 410 7.85 8.71 18.06
N LEU A 411 6.85 8.43 18.90
CA LEU A 411 5.51 8.01 18.50
C LEU A 411 4.48 8.80 19.33
N PRO A 412 3.93 9.90 18.79
CA PRO A 412 2.82 10.62 19.41
C PRO A 412 1.61 9.69 19.56
N GLN A 413 0.97 9.68 20.75
CA GLN A 413 -0.18 8.79 21.04
C GLN A 413 -1.30 8.91 20.01
N ASN A 414 -1.62 10.14 19.56
CA ASN A 414 -2.69 10.41 18.59
C ASN A 414 -2.41 9.89 17.16
N LYS A 415 -1.21 9.35 16.90
CA LYS A 415 -0.89 8.69 15.63
C LYS A 415 -1.17 7.19 15.65
N ILE A 416 -1.30 6.57 16.82
CA ILE A 416 -1.43 5.11 16.95
C ILE A 416 -2.71 4.63 16.28
N GLU A 417 -3.86 5.20 16.63
CA GLU A 417 -5.16 4.76 16.12
C GLU A 417 -5.29 4.91 14.59
N PRO A 418 -4.96 6.06 13.96
CA PRO A 418 -5.00 6.16 12.49
C PRO A 418 -4.11 5.14 11.78
N ILE A 419 -2.91 4.85 12.32
CA ILE A 419 -2.00 3.86 11.75
C ILE A 419 -2.57 2.44 11.88
N VAL A 420 -3.10 2.10 13.06
CA VAL A 420 -3.70 0.78 13.31
C VAL A 420 -4.91 0.56 12.40
N ASN A 421 -5.83 1.54 12.33
CA ASN A 421 -7.02 1.43 11.50
C ASN A 421 -6.65 1.29 10.01
N TYR A 422 -5.64 2.04 9.55
CA TYR A 422 -5.14 1.91 8.19
C TYR A 422 -4.55 0.51 7.92
N ALA A 423 -3.69 0.01 8.80
CA ALA A 423 -3.08 -1.31 8.64
C ALA A 423 -4.14 -2.43 8.64
N LYS A 424 -5.08 -2.40 9.60
CA LYS A 424 -6.17 -3.38 9.69
C LYS A 424 -7.01 -3.42 8.40
N ARG A 425 -7.41 -2.25 7.90
CA ARG A 425 -8.22 -2.13 6.68
C ARG A 425 -7.58 -2.77 5.45
N HIS A 426 -6.25 -2.76 5.36
CA HIS A 426 -5.52 -3.21 4.17
C HIS A 426 -4.83 -4.57 4.33
N VAL A 427 -4.59 -5.02 5.56
CA VAL A 427 -3.78 -6.22 5.85
C VAL A 427 -4.52 -7.25 6.69
N GLY A 428 -5.43 -6.82 7.58
CA GLY A 428 -5.99 -7.65 8.65
C GLY A 428 -5.19 -7.56 9.96
N SER A 429 -5.86 -7.79 11.09
CA SER A 429 -5.26 -7.72 12.43
C SER A 429 -4.23 -8.82 12.68
N ASP A 430 -4.53 -10.03 12.22
CA ASP A 430 -3.73 -11.25 12.42
C ASP A 430 -2.34 -11.18 11.78
N LYS A 431 -2.22 -10.45 10.66
CA LYS A 431 -0.98 -10.22 9.92
C LYS A 431 -0.29 -8.90 10.26
N THR A 432 -0.95 -7.98 10.94
CA THR A 432 -0.38 -6.68 11.30
C THR A 432 0.48 -6.80 12.56
N VAL A 433 1.75 -6.41 12.47
CA VAL A 433 2.66 -6.25 13.61
C VAL A 433 2.93 -4.77 13.82
N PHE A 434 2.57 -4.25 15.00
CA PHE A 434 2.83 -2.85 15.33
C PHE A 434 4.20 -2.71 16.01
N LEU A 435 5.18 -2.10 15.32
CA LEU A 435 6.53 -1.95 15.86
C LEU A 435 6.66 -0.67 16.69
N LEU A 436 7.18 -0.82 17.90
CA LEU A 436 7.37 0.24 18.88
C LEU A 436 8.87 0.58 19.07
N PRO A 437 9.19 1.86 19.35
CA PRO A 437 10.55 2.23 19.68
C PRO A 437 10.92 1.76 21.09
N MET A 438 12.09 1.11 21.21
CA MET A 438 12.72 0.73 22.48
C MET A 438 13.84 1.72 22.88
N TYR A 439 13.94 2.84 22.17
CA TYR A 439 14.92 3.90 22.38
C TYR A 439 14.21 5.26 22.47
N GLY A 440 14.89 6.23 23.05
CA GLY A 440 14.54 7.63 23.01
C GLY A 440 15.46 8.44 22.11
N TYR A 441 15.20 9.74 22.03
CA TYR A 441 16.11 10.72 21.44
C TYR A 441 16.34 11.88 22.39
N VAL A 442 17.55 12.45 22.33
CA VAL A 442 17.92 13.66 23.07
C VAL A 442 18.36 14.74 22.09
N TRP A 443 17.96 15.97 22.37
CA TRP A 443 18.37 17.15 21.63
C TRP A 443 18.93 18.22 22.56
N ASN A 444 19.77 19.08 21.99
CA ASN A 444 20.19 20.32 22.64
C ASN A 444 19.04 21.34 22.57
N ARG A 445 18.68 21.95 23.72
CA ARG A 445 17.57 22.90 23.82
C ARG A 445 17.81 24.18 23.03
N LYS A 446 19.03 24.73 23.08
CA LYS A 446 19.38 26.00 22.43
C LYS A 446 19.46 25.86 20.91
N THR A 447 20.20 24.87 20.41
CA THR A 447 20.46 24.72 18.97
C THR A 447 19.40 23.90 18.25
N ARG A 448 18.46 23.29 18.99
CA ARG A 448 17.49 22.29 18.51
C ARG A 448 18.09 21.07 17.81
N ARG A 449 19.42 20.91 17.86
CA ARG A 449 20.13 19.83 17.19
C ARG A 449 19.96 18.52 17.96
N GLY A 450 19.59 17.46 17.24
CA GLY A 450 19.57 16.11 17.81
C GLY A 450 20.98 15.63 18.17
N LEU A 451 21.17 15.24 19.43
CA LEU A 451 22.43 14.72 19.95
C LEU A 451 22.59 13.24 19.59
N GLY A 452 21.51 12.47 19.63
CA GLY A 452 21.53 11.06 19.28
C GLY A 452 20.38 10.28 19.93
N SER A 453 20.23 9.03 19.52
CA SER A 453 19.34 8.09 20.20
C SER A 453 19.93 7.69 21.55
N VAL A 454 19.06 7.40 22.51
CA VAL A 454 19.42 6.93 23.85
C VAL A 454 18.67 5.66 24.15
N SER A 455 19.32 4.69 24.80
CA SER A 455 18.62 3.49 25.27
C SER A 455 17.63 3.83 26.38
N ALA A 456 16.59 3.02 26.58
CA ALA A 456 15.72 3.14 27.76
C ALA A 456 16.53 3.06 29.06
N ARG A 457 17.61 2.27 29.09
CA ARG A 457 18.52 2.18 30.25
C ARG A 457 19.26 3.48 30.53
N THR A 458 19.78 4.13 29.49
CA THR A 458 20.39 5.47 29.63
C THR A 458 19.35 6.47 30.11
N SER A 459 18.11 6.32 29.65
CA SER A 459 16.97 7.15 30.02
C SER A 459 16.61 7.00 31.49
N GLU A 460 16.52 5.78 32.02
CA GLU A 460 16.30 5.50 33.45
C GLU A 460 17.39 6.15 34.32
N LYS A 461 18.66 6.04 33.93
CA LYS A 461 19.77 6.69 34.64
C LYS A 461 19.68 8.22 34.61
N GLN A 462 19.25 8.80 33.50
CA GLN A 462 19.02 10.24 33.40
C GLN A 462 17.82 10.68 34.26
N ALA A 463 16.74 9.90 34.21
CA ALA A 463 15.56 10.12 35.03
C ALA A 463 15.90 10.05 36.53
N ALA A 464 16.80 9.20 36.98
CA ALA A 464 17.12 9.07 38.41
C ALA A 464 17.80 10.31 39.03
N ARG A 465 18.27 11.26 38.21
CA ARG A 465 18.94 12.46 38.73
C ARG A 465 17.94 13.45 39.33
N ARG A 466 18.37 14.21 40.36
CA ARG A 466 17.51 15.17 41.07
C ARG A 466 17.29 16.49 40.31
N ASP A 467 18.17 16.80 39.36
CA ASP A 467 18.19 18.06 38.60
C ASP A 467 17.36 18.00 37.29
N VAL A 468 16.59 16.93 37.07
CA VAL A 468 15.82 16.76 35.83
C VAL A 468 14.33 16.97 36.07
N GLN A 469 13.68 17.64 35.13
CA GLN A 469 12.23 17.74 35.07
C GLN A 469 11.67 16.57 34.25
N LYS A 470 10.61 15.91 34.76
CA LYS A 470 9.94 14.79 34.09
C LYS A 470 8.47 15.08 33.90
N ARG A 471 7.97 14.81 32.71
CA ARG A 471 6.53 14.79 32.43
C ARG A 471 6.23 13.82 31.30
N TYR A 472 4.97 13.42 31.15
CA TYR A 472 4.54 12.72 29.95
C TYR A 472 3.98 13.75 28.97
N ASP A 473 4.49 13.74 27.74
CA ASP A 473 4.08 14.65 26.67
C ASP A 473 3.59 13.81 25.49
N ARG A 474 2.30 13.95 25.16
CA ARG A 474 1.60 13.18 24.11
C ARG A 474 1.86 11.67 24.18
N GLY A 475 1.85 11.14 25.41
CA GLY A 475 1.98 9.70 25.70
C GLY A 475 3.42 9.18 25.82
N GLU A 476 4.44 10.04 25.74
CA GLU A 476 5.84 9.64 25.85
C GLU A 476 6.56 10.35 27.00
N LEU A 477 7.50 9.66 27.66
CA LEU A 477 8.25 10.22 28.78
C LEU A 477 9.20 11.31 28.26
N ARG A 478 9.02 12.54 28.75
CA ARG A 478 9.86 13.68 28.43
C ARG A 478 10.73 14.04 29.64
N ILE A 479 12.04 14.06 29.43
CA ILE A 479 13.04 14.42 30.45
C ILE A 479 13.76 15.68 29.98
N GLU A 480 13.93 16.64 30.89
CA GLU A 480 14.58 17.91 30.59
C GLU A 480 15.63 18.30 31.62
N THR A 481 16.67 18.95 31.10
CA THR A 481 17.69 19.70 31.85
C THR A 481 17.73 21.14 31.29
N PRO A 482 18.49 22.07 31.89
CA PRO A 482 18.67 23.40 31.32
C PRO A 482 19.19 23.39 29.86
N ASP A 483 20.01 22.41 29.49
CA ASP A 483 20.66 22.32 28.17
C ASP A 483 20.02 21.29 27.21
N ARG A 484 19.22 20.33 27.72
CA ARG A 484 18.72 19.20 26.92
C ARG A 484 17.24 18.92 27.14
N VAL A 485 16.63 18.40 26.07
CA VAL A 485 15.29 17.82 26.09
C VAL A 485 15.40 16.44 25.45
N GLY A 486 14.80 15.44 26.09
CA GLY A 486 14.73 14.09 25.56
C GLY A 486 13.33 13.51 25.67
N TYR A 487 13.01 12.64 24.72
CA TYR A 487 11.83 11.79 24.72
C TYR A 487 12.29 10.35 24.82
N HIS A 488 11.71 9.60 25.75
CA HIS A 488 12.26 8.37 26.30
C HIS A 488 11.19 7.28 26.39
N GLN A 489 11.65 6.04 26.48
CA GLN A 489 10.82 4.85 26.66
C GLN A 489 11.01 4.31 28.06
N ASP A 490 9.90 4.01 28.74
CA ASP A 490 9.85 3.35 30.05
C ASP A 490 8.70 2.33 30.07
N GLU A 491 8.53 1.63 31.20
CA GLU A 491 7.46 0.67 31.41
C GLU A 491 6.06 1.28 31.22
N ARG A 492 5.85 2.53 31.62
CA ARG A 492 4.54 3.19 31.54
C ARG A 492 4.17 3.55 30.11
N VAL A 493 5.11 4.06 29.32
CA VAL A 493 4.94 4.31 27.88
C VAL A 493 4.59 3.00 27.18
N TRP A 494 5.32 1.91 27.46
CA TRP A 494 5.06 0.61 26.85
C TRP A 494 3.72 0.03 27.27
N GLN A 495 3.39 0.04 28.57
CA GLN A 495 2.10 -0.48 29.06
C GLN A 495 0.92 0.25 28.42
N ASN A 496 0.97 1.58 28.33
CA ASN A 496 -0.09 2.38 27.71
C ASN A 496 -0.24 2.08 26.21
N ARG A 497 0.87 1.94 25.49
CA ARG A 497 0.84 1.63 24.05
C ARG A 497 0.32 0.22 23.79
N LEU A 498 0.78 -0.77 24.56
CA LEU A 498 0.30 -2.15 24.44
C LEU A 498 -1.20 -2.24 24.70
N ASN A 499 -1.70 -1.59 25.76
CA ASN A 499 -3.13 -1.55 26.06
C ASN A 499 -3.95 -0.86 24.95
N LEU A 500 -3.46 0.25 24.38
CA LEU A 500 -4.15 0.92 23.28
C LEU A 500 -4.17 0.07 22.01
N ILE A 501 -3.03 -0.51 21.61
CA ILE A 501 -2.89 -1.33 20.41
C ILE A 501 -3.77 -2.58 20.51
N GLU A 502 -3.80 -3.22 21.69
CA GLU A 502 -4.68 -4.34 22.01
C GLU A 502 -6.16 -3.93 21.93
N LYS A 503 -6.55 -2.79 22.53
CA LYS A 503 -7.92 -2.25 22.43
C LYS A 503 -8.33 -1.98 20.98
N LEU A 504 -7.39 -1.59 20.13
CA LEU A 504 -7.63 -1.38 18.70
C LEU A 504 -7.62 -2.70 17.89
N GLY A 505 -7.43 -3.85 18.54
CA GLY A 505 -7.55 -5.17 17.95
C GLY A 505 -6.29 -5.67 17.24
N ILE A 506 -5.11 -5.24 17.66
CA ILE A 506 -3.82 -5.78 17.19
C ILE A 506 -3.15 -6.58 18.30
N ASN A 507 -2.95 -7.87 18.05
CA ASN A 507 -2.34 -8.82 19.00
C ASN A 507 -0.87 -9.14 18.68
N ASN A 508 -0.30 -8.56 17.63
CA ASN A 508 1.11 -8.72 17.30
C ASN A 508 1.85 -7.39 17.46
N ILE A 509 2.91 -7.41 18.26
CA ILE A 509 3.75 -6.23 18.52
C ILE A 509 5.20 -6.54 18.20
N GLY A 510 5.99 -5.51 17.95
CA GLY A 510 7.43 -5.67 17.93
C GLY A 510 8.19 -4.46 18.44
N GLY A 511 9.51 -4.60 18.55
CA GLY A 511 10.37 -3.57 19.14
C GLY A 511 11.65 -3.34 18.35
N TRP A 512 11.94 -2.07 18.03
CA TRP A 512 13.23 -1.61 17.51
C TRP A 512 13.95 -0.76 18.56
N ARG A 513 15.11 -1.13 19.09
CA ARG A 513 15.73 -2.46 19.04
C ARG A 513 15.87 -3.05 20.44
N GLY A 514 15.91 -4.38 20.50
CA GLY A 514 15.88 -5.14 21.75
C GLY A 514 16.89 -4.71 22.80
N SER A 515 18.14 -4.47 22.40
CA SER A 515 19.26 -4.06 23.27
C SER A 515 19.08 -2.69 23.92
N HIS A 516 18.14 -1.87 23.44
CA HIS A 516 17.82 -0.58 24.02
C HIS A 516 16.74 -0.64 25.11
N ALA A 517 15.96 -1.72 25.18
CA ALA A 517 14.93 -1.89 26.21
C ALA A 517 15.54 -2.20 27.60
N THR A 518 14.78 -1.88 28.65
CA THR A 518 15.11 -2.25 30.03
C THR A 518 14.39 -3.54 30.41
N ARG A 519 14.79 -4.17 31.52
CA ARG A 519 14.12 -5.38 32.02
C ARG A 519 12.63 -5.12 32.26
N LYS A 520 12.30 -3.95 32.83
CA LYS A 520 10.92 -3.54 33.08
C LYS A 520 10.06 -3.47 31.82
N ILE A 521 10.63 -3.01 30.68
CA ILE A 521 9.92 -3.04 29.39
C ILE A 521 9.65 -4.48 28.95
N TYR A 522 10.63 -5.38 29.09
CA TYR A 522 10.42 -6.80 28.77
C TYR A 522 9.40 -7.47 29.70
N ASP A 523 9.44 -7.20 31.01
CA ASP A 523 8.45 -7.70 31.97
C ASP A 523 7.04 -7.19 31.62
N THR A 524 6.94 -5.93 31.17
CA THR A 524 5.67 -5.33 30.69
C THR A 524 5.13 -6.08 29.47
N ILE A 525 5.99 -6.39 28.49
CA ILE A 525 5.63 -7.21 27.31
C ILE A 525 5.22 -8.63 27.74
N ALA A 526 5.96 -9.23 28.66
CA ALA A 526 5.69 -10.57 29.19
C ALA A 526 4.30 -10.65 29.84
N ASN A 527 3.99 -9.66 30.70
CA ASN A 527 2.70 -9.54 31.38
C ASN A 527 1.57 -9.32 30.36
N TRP A 528 1.77 -8.43 29.39
CA TRP A 528 0.78 -8.20 28.33
C TRP A 528 0.52 -9.44 27.48
N LYS A 529 1.55 -10.23 27.17
CA LYS A 529 1.42 -11.46 26.36
C LYS A 529 0.72 -12.60 27.12
N ARG A 530 0.84 -12.64 28.45
CA ARG A 530 0.20 -13.67 29.31
C ARG A 530 -1.28 -13.42 29.58
N ARG A 531 -1.69 -12.15 29.64
CA ARG A 531 -3.10 -11.75 29.67
C ARG A 531 -3.76 -12.08 28.34
#